data_AF-A0A2Z4JBH9-F1
#
_entry.id   AF-A0A2Z4JBH9-F1
#
_cell.length_a   1.000
_cell.length_b   1.000
_cell.length_c   1.000
_cell.angle_alpha   90.00
_cell.angle_beta   90.00
_cell.angle_gamma   90.00
#
_symmetry.space_group_name_H-M   'P 1'
#
loop_
_entity.id
_entity.type
_entity.pdbx_description
1 polymer ?
#
loop_
_entity_poly.entity_id
_entity_poly.type
_entity_poly.pdbx_seq_one_letter_code
_entity_poly.pdbx_strand_id
1 'polypeptide(L)'
;MAGTMDNRTPQPTWQFALPWAELDVFTRGPVPATLQPTATVLAHLEDRFRPALLRTRLGPEGAYAAVWPADRPLPQHPGNTERALEDLRDVVLAQIHALTCHVCTVRFQGLYPDPGIPFFGRHLASHRLINGCPGCGSDFATSRIQALVLLPPT
;
A
#
# COMPACT_ATOMS: atom_id res chain seq x y z
N MET A 1 -40.92 -4.44 -4.80
CA MET A 1 -40.05 -3.37 -5.35
C MET A 1 -38.62 -3.85 -5.20
N ALA A 2 -38.05 -4.43 -6.26
CA ALA A 2 -36.66 -4.90 -6.25
C ALA A 2 -35.75 -3.70 -6.48
N GLY A 3 -35.01 -3.30 -5.46
CA GLY A 3 -33.99 -2.26 -5.58
C GLY A 3 -32.89 -2.75 -6.50
N THR A 4 -32.68 -2.03 -7.60
CA THR A 4 -31.56 -2.20 -8.52
C THR A 4 -30.28 -2.16 -7.70
N MET A 5 -29.63 -3.31 -7.48
CA MET A 5 -28.27 -3.34 -6.96
C MET A 5 -27.42 -2.61 -8.00
N ASP A 6 -26.94 -1.44 -7.63
CA ASP A 6 -26.07 -0.60 -8.44
C ASP A 6 -24.78 -1.39 -8.68
N ASN A 7 -24.73 -2.15 -9.77
CA ASN A 7 -23.62 -3.03 -10.13
C ASN A 7 -22.44 -2.21 -10.69
N ARG A 8 -22.20 -1.03 -10.11
CA ARG A 8 -21.10 -0.15 -10.52
C ARG A 8 -19.82 -0.79 -10.06
N THR A 9 -19.04 -1.24 -11.04
CA THR A 9 -17.64 -1.60 -10.85
C THR A 9 -16.95 -0.47 -10.06
N PRO A 10 -16.31 -0.79 -8.91
CA PRO A 10 -15.53 0.16 -8.14
C PRO A 10 -14.63 0.99 -9.05
N GLN A 11 -14.72 2.31 -8.96
CA GLN A 11 -13.88 3.21 -9.75
C GLN A 11 -12.64 3.59 -8.94
N PRO A 12 -11.44 3.51 -9.52
CA PRO A 12 -10.24 4.00 -8.87
C PRO A 12 -10.29 5.51 -8.66
N THR A 13 -9.60 5.97 -7.63
CA THR A 13 -9.41 7.39 -7.34
C THR A 13 -8.28 7.98 -8.17
N TRP A 14 -7.26 7.17 -8.47
CA TRP A 14 -6.15 7.52 -9.36
C TRP A 14 -5.81 6.34 -10.25
N GLN A 15 -5.52 6.62 -11.52
CA GLN A 15 -5.01 5.65 -12.47
C GLN A 15 -3.68 6.14 -13.02
N PHE A 16 -2.68 5.28 -12.99
CA PHE A 16 -1.36 5.55 -13.53
C PHE A 16 -1.06 4.55 -14.64
N ALA A 17 -0.70 5.06 -15.81
CA ALA A 17 -0.22 4.26 -16.92
C ALA A 17 1.29 4.04 -16.75
N LEU A 18 1.69 2.78 -16.52
CA LEU A 18 3.10 2.37 -16.48
C LEU A 18 3.48 1.78 -17.85
N PRO A 19 4.76 1.80 -18.25
CA PRO A 19 5.18 1.20 -19.52
C PRO A 19 4.82 -0.30 -19.67
N TRP A 20 4.63 -0.99 -18.55
CA TRP A 20 4.42 -2.45 -18.48
C TRP A 20 3.14 -2.86 -17.72
N ALA A 21 2.37 -1.90 -17.19
CA ALA A 21 1.20 -2.16 -16.35
C ALA A 21 0.27 -0.93 -16.23
N GLU A 22 -0.90 -1.14 -15.64
CA GLU A 22 -1.77 -0.08 -15.13
C GLU A 22 -1.83 -0.20 -13.61
N LEU A 23 -1.85 0.93 -12.91
CA LEU A 23 -1.98 0.98 -11.46
C LEU A 23 -3.22 1.78 -11.09
N ASP A 24 -4.17 1.09 -10.48
CA ASP A 24 -5.42 1.65 -9.98
C ASP A 24 -5.33 1.83 -8.47
N VAL A 25 -5.39 3.06 -7.97
CA VAL A 25 -5.35 3.36 -6.54
C VAL A 25 -6.73 3.75 -6.04
N PHE A 26 -7.19 3.12 -4.97
CA PHE A 26 -8.51 3.30 -4.39
C PHE A 26 -8.46 3.99 -3.03
N THR A 27 -9.55 4.68 -2.68
CA THR A 27 -9.75 5.31 -1.35
C THR A 27 -10.74 4.49 -0.52
N ARG A 28 -11.19 5.01 0.63
CA ARG A 28 -12.12 4.36 1.57
C ARG A 28 -13.54 4.09 1.01
N GLY A 29 -13.77 4.37 -0.28
CA GLY A 29 -15.01 4.04 -0.98
C GLY A 29 -15.12 2.54 -1.33
N PRO A 30 -16.06 2.15 -2.21
CA PRO A 30 -16.13 0.78 -2.69
C PRO A 30 -14.79 0.41 -3.35
N VAL A 31 -14.14 -0.65 -2.86
CA VAL A 31 -12.92 -1.22 -3.43
C VAL A 31 -13.22 -2.60 -4.04
N PRO A 32 -12.50 -2.99 -5.11
CA PRO A 32 -12.56 -4.33 -5.66
C PRO A 32 -12.39 -5.41 -4.58
N ALA A 33 -13.06 -6.55 -4.75
CA ALA A 33 -13.01 -7.67 -3.79
C ALA A 33 -11.56 -8.13 -3.51
N THR A 34 -10.70 -8.11 -4.53
CA THR A 34 -9.27 -8.45 -4.45
C THR A 34 -8.48 -7.52 -3.53
N LEU A 35 -8.93 -6.27 -3.34
CA LEU A 35 -8.30 -5.28 -2.47
C LEU A 35 -8.91 -5.21 -1.07
N GLN A 36 -10.01 -5.94 -0.79
CA GLN A 36 -10.69 -5.87 0.50
C GLN A 36 -9.80 -6.22 1.71
N PRO A 37 -8.94 -7.25 1.66
CA PRO A 37 -8.02 -7.54 2.76
C PRO A 37 -7.08 -6.35 3.05
N THR A 38 -6.50 -5.78 1.99
CA THR A 38 -5.62 -4.61 2.07
C THR A 38 -6.39 -3.41 2.62
N ALA A 39 -7.57 -3.11 2.08
CA ALA A 39 -8.40 -2.00 2.55
C ALA A 39 -8.78 -2.12 4.03
N THR A 40 -9.11 -3.32 4.48
CA THR A 40 -9.44 -3.59 5.89
C THR A 40 -8.25 -3.28 6.80
N VAL A 41 -7.05 -3.75 6.44
CA VAL A 41 -5.84 -3.50 7.22
C VAL A 41 -5.49 -2.01 7.22
N LEU A 42 -5.68 -1.30 6.11
CA LEU A 42 -5.32 0.12 6.00
C LEU A 42 -6.42 1.09 6.47
N ALA A 43 -7.62 0.61 6.84
CA ALA A 43 -8.79 1.46 7.09
C ALA A 43 -8.55 2.54 8.17
N HIS A 44 -7.75 2.19 9.19
CA HIS A 44 -7.40 3.07 10.31
C HIS A 44 -6.20 3.98 10.03
N LEU A 45 -5.47 3.74 8.95
CA LEU A 45 -4.29 4.51 8.62
C LEU A 45 -4.71 5.81 7.92
N GLU A 46 -3.88 6.83 8.09
CA GLU A 46 -4.05 8.15 7.52
C GLU A 46 -4.06 8.13 5.98
N ASP A 47 -4.02 9.33 5.38
CA ASP A 47 -4.17 9.48 3.95
C ASP A 47 -2.99 8.98 3.10
N ARG A 48 -1.91 8.52 3.76
CA ARG A 48 -0.63 8.09 3.17
C ARG A 48 -0.60 6.67 2.63
N PHE A 49 -1.57 5.85 3.02
CA PHE A 49 -1.64 4.45 2.60
C PHE A 49 -2.95 4.23 1.85
N ARG A 50 -2.87 3.66 0.66
CA ARG A 50 -4.04 3.42 -0.19
C ARG A 50 -4.01 2.03 -0.81
N PRO A 51 -5.10 1.25 -0.77
CA PRO A 51 -5.21 0.03 -1.56
C PRO A 51 -4.98 0.33 -3.04
N ALA A 52 -4.16 -0.48 -3.69
CA ALA A 52 -3.80 -0.32 -5.09
C ALA A 52 -3.83 -1.66 -5.80
N LEU A 53 -4.46 -1.70 -6.97
CA LEU A 53 -4.49 -2.85 -7.87
C LEU A 53 -3.50 -2.59 -9.00
N LEU A 54 -2.50 -3.45 -9.11
CA LEU A 54 -1.56 -3.43 -10.22
C LEU A 54 -2.01 -4.45 -11.27
N ARG A 55 -2.30 -3.99 -12.47
CA ARG A 55 -2.72 -4.81 -13.61
C ARG A 55 -1.55 -4.91 -14.58
N THR A 56 -0.80 -6.00 -14.50
CA THR A 56 0.36 -6.20 -15.36
C THR A 56 -0.08 -6.68 -16.75
N ARG A 57 0.64 -6.28 -17.81
CA ARG A 57 0.32 -6.73 -19.18
C ARG A 57 0.67 -8.19 -19.45
N LEU A 58 1.50 -8.80 -18.60
CA LEU A 58 2.15 -10.10 -18.85
C LEU A 58 1.89 -11.14 -17.76
N GLY A 59 1.04 -10.84 -16.76
CA GLY A 59 0.84 -11.69 -15.59
C GLY A 59 -0.44 -11.36 -14.83
N PRO A 60 -0.69 -12.03 -13.69
CA PRO A 60 -1.87 -11.79 -12.89
C PRO A 60 -1.89 -10.38 -12.30
N GLU A 61 -3.09 -9.91 -11.96
CA GLU A 61 -3.26 -8.69 -11.17
C GLU A 61 -2.70 -8.91 -9.75
N GLY A 62 -2.09 -7.88 -9.16
CA GLY A 62 -1.56 -7.93 -7.80
C GLY A 62 -2.20 -6.88 -6.89
N ALA A 63 -2.50 -7.30 -5.66
CA ALA A 63 -3.05 -6.45 -4.61
C ALA A 63 -1.93 -5.84 -3.77
N TYR A 64 -1.84 -4.52 -3.76
CA TYR A 64 -0.80 -3.76 -3.07
C TYR A 64 -1.39 -2.64 -2.23
N ALA A 65 -0.56 -2.05 -1.39
CA ALA A 65 -0.72 -0.72 -0.86
C ALA A 65 0.20 0.23 -1.62
N ALA A 66 -0.34 1.33 -2.14
CA ALA A 66 0.47 2.48 -2.53
C ALA A 66 0.77 3.30 -1.26
N VAL A 67 2.06 3.55 -1.04
CA VAL A 67 2.61 4.22 0.14
C VAL A 67 3.26 5.52 -0.31
N TRP A 68 2.76 6.64 0.19
CA TRP A 68 3.35 7.96 -0.04
C TRP A 68 4.32 8.34 1.07
N PRO A 69 5.44 9.01 0.73
CA PRO A 69 6.33 9.62 1.72
C PRO A 69 5.59 10.59 2.64
N ALA A 70 5.98 10.62 3.91
CA ALA A 70 5.33 11.45 4.93
C ALA A 70 5.50 12.97 4.66
N ASP A 71 6.59 13.36 4.02
CA ASP A 71 7.00 14.74 3.73
C ASP A 71 6.46 15.29 2.40
N ARG A 72 5.84 14.43 1.57
CA ARG A 72 5.26 14.85 0.28
C ARG A 72 3.78 15.20 0.42
N PRO A 73 3.23 16.18 -0.31
CA PRO A 73 1.78 16.34 -0.38
C PRO A 73 1.15 15.15 -1.12
N LEU A 74 -0.04 14.73 -0.72
CA LEU A 74 -0.83 13.81 -1.54
C LEU A 74 -1.34 14.51 -2.80
N PRO A 75 -1.57 13.78 -3.90
CA PRO A 75 -2.22 14.34 -5.09
C PRO A 75 -3.56 14.99 -4.71
N GLN A 76 -3.65 16.32 -4.92
CA GLN A 76 -4.74 17.15 -4.38
C GLN A 76 -6.11 16.94 -5.06
N HIS A 77 -6.14 16.31 -6.24
CA HIS A 77 -7.36 16.14 -7.01
C HIS A 77 -7.70 14.65 -7.15
N PRO A 78 -8.53 14.09 -6.26
CA PRO A 78 -9.15 12.80 -6.50
C PRO A 78 -10.09 12.94 -7.71
N GLY A 79 -9.82 12.17 -8.75
CA GLY A 79 -10.54 12.23 -10.01
C GLY A 79 -9.98 11.16 -10.93
N ASN A 80 -10.85 10.51 -11.70
CA ASN A 80 -10.48 9.44 -12.61
C ASN A 80 -9.80 10.01 -13.88
N THR A 81 -8.76 10.80 -13.69
CA THR A 81 -7.92 11.38 -14.73
C THR A 81 -6.59 10.65 -14.70
N GLU A 82 -6.11 10.24 -15.88
CA GLU A 82 -4.80 9.63 -16.03
C GLU A 82 -3.71 10.53 -15.43
N ARG A 83 -2.83 9.91 -14.65
CA ARG A 83 -1.69 10.56 -14.00
C ARG A 83 -0.38 10.14 -14.65
N ALA A 84 0.59 11.04 -14.61
CA ALA A 84 1.89 10.80 -15.21
C ALA A 84 2.74 9.89 -14.32
N LEU A 85 3.72 9.18 -14.89
CA LEU A 85 4.61 8.30 -14.12
C LEU A 85 5.40 9.07 -13.06
N GLU A 86 5.68 10.34 -13.32
CA GLU A 86 6.39 11.26 -12.44
C GLU A 86 5.62 11.53 -11.13
N ASP A 87 4.29 11.39 -11.14
CA ASP A 87 3.45 11.52 -9.94
C ASP A 87 3.61 10.33 -8.98
N LEU A 88 4.17 9.21 -9.45
CA LEU A 88 4.59 8.07 -8.64
C LEU A 88 6.04 8.18 -8.14
N ARG A 89 6.72 9.32 -8.40
CA ARG A 89 8.07 9.53 -7.90
C ARG A 89 8.08 9.42 -6.38
N ASP A 90 8.86 8.47 -5.88
CA ASP A 90 8.97 8.14 -4.46
C ASP A 90 7.73 7.46 -3.85
N VAL A 91 6.74 7.00 -4.63
CA VAL A 91 5.67 6.14 -4.14
C VAL A 91 6.15 4.69 -4.12
N VAL A 92 5.90 3.98 -3.01
CA VAL A 92 6.23 2.54 -2.89
C VAL A 92 4.97 1.71 -3.04
N LEU A 93 5.02 0.70 -3.91
CA LEU A 93 4.05 -0.39 -3.91
C LEU A 93 4.52 -1.47 -2.95
N ALA A 94 3.72 -1.74 -1.92
CA ALA A 94 4.04 -2.69 -0.88
C ALA A 94 2.94 -3.73 -0.69
N GLN A 95 3.34 -4.97 -0.44
CA GLN A 95 2.44 -6.02 0.01
C GLN A 95 2.33 -6.00 1.54
N ILE A 96 1.22 -6.49 2.08
CA ILE A 96 1.02 -6.63 3.51
C ILE A 96 1.45 -8.03 3.94
N HIS A 97 2.37 -8.11 4.89
CA HIS A 97 2.86 -9.35 5.48
C HIS A 97 2.61 -9.38 6.98
N ALA A 98 2.24 -10.54 7.51
CA ALA A 98 2.22 -10.78 8.94
C ALA A 98 3.64 -11.02 9.45
N LEU A 99 4.07 -10.21 10.42
CA LEU A 99 5.36 -10.31 11.09
C LEU A 99 5.20 -10.78 12.53
N THR A 100 6.13 -11.60 12.99
CA THR A 100 6.19 -12.09 14.37
C THR A 100 7.52 -11.71 14.98
N CYS A 101 7.51 -11.03 16.13
CA CYS A 101 8.73 -10.74 16.87
C CYS A 101 9.35 -12.02 17.45
N HIS A 102 10.64 -12.26 17.20
CA HIS A 102 11.33 -13.43 17.75
C HIS A 102 11.57 -13.35 19.27
N VAL A 103 11.44 -12.17 19.89
CA VAL A 103 11.68 -11.96 21.33
C VAL A 103 10.39 -12.06 22.13
N CYS A 104 9.41 -11.20 21.84
CA CYS A 104 8.15 -11.15 22.60
C CYS A 104 6.98 -11.87 21.92
N THR A 105 7.19 -12.48 20.75
CA THR A 105 6.17 -13.23 19.96
C THR A 105 4.96 -12.41 19.48
N VAL A 106 4.95 -11.09 19.74
CA VAL A 106 3.88 -10.20 19.26
C VAL A 106 3.80 -10.24 17.73
N ARG A 107 2.58 -10.24 17.22
CA ARG A 107 2.28 -10.22 15.79
C ARG A 107 1.77 -8.86 15.37
N PHE A 108 2.19 -8.39 14.20
CA PHE A 108 1.70 -7.16 13.59
C PHE A 108 1.77 -7.29 12.06
N GLN A 109 1.06 -6.41 11.36
CA GLN A 109 1.15 -6.32 9.91
C GLN A 109 2.30 -5.37 9.52
N GLY A 110 3.07 -5.74 8.51
CA GLY A 110 4.15 -4.93 7.95
C GLY A 110 3.94 -4.76 6.45
N LEU A 111 4.33 -3.61 5.93
CA LEU A 111 4.36 -3.33 4.50
C LEU A 111 5.75 -3.63 3.95
N TYR A 112 5.84 -4.56 3.01
CA TYR A 112 7.08 -4.91 2.31
C TYR A 112 7.03 -4.43 0.87
N PRO A 113 8.00 -3.61 0.43
CA PRO A 113 8.16 -3.28 -0.98
C PRO A 113 8.29 -4.56 -1.79
N ASP A 114 7.55 -4.68 -2.89
CA ASP A 114 7.68 -5.83 -3.79
C ASP A 114 8.97 -5.69 -4.61
N PRO A 115 9.93 -6.64 -4.50
CA PRO A 115 11.19 -6.57 -5.23
C PRO A 115 11.06 -6.96 -6.71
N GLY A 116 9.94 -7.56 -7.13
CA GLY A 116 9.69 -7.92 -8.53
C GLY A 116 9.16 -6.76 -9.37
N ILE A 117 8.69 -5.69 -8.73
CA ILE A 117 8.22 -4.50 -9.42
C ILE A 117 9.40 -3.56 -9.66
N PRO A 118 9.63 -3.06 -10.89
CA PRO A 118 10.69 -2.11 -11.19
C PRO A 118 10.41 -0.72 -10.57
N PHE A 119 10.53 -0.63 -9.25
CA PHE A 119 10.63 0.59 -8.47
C PHE A 119 11.92 0.51 -7.64
N PHE A 120 13.06 0.57 -8.33
CA PHE A 120 14.38 0.53 -7.70
C PHE A 120 15.06 1.90 -7.77
N GLY A 121 15.53 2.39 -6.62
CA GLY A 121 16.25 3.65 -6.51
C GLY A 121 16.25 4.20 -5.09
N ARG A 122 16.58 5.50 -4.95
CA ARG A 122 16.58 6.25 -3.67
C ARG A 122 15.19 6.36 -3.00
N HIS A 123 14.15 5.78 -3.60
CA HIS A 123 12.75 5.92 -3.21
C HIS A 123 12.41 5.33 -1.83
N LEU A 124 13.10 4.25 -1.44
CA LEU A 124 12.98 3.71 -0.08
C LEU A 124 13.59 4.64 0.98
N ALA A 125 14.58 5.46 0.62
CA ALA A 125 15.17 6.42 1.54
C ALA A 125 14.20 7.57 1.90
N SER A 126 13.19 7.81 1.06
CA SER A 126 12.09 8.74 1.34
C SER A 126 11.07 8.18 2.33
N HIS A 127 11.21 6.91 2.73
CA HIS A 127 10.30 6.25 3.66
C HIS A 127 11.02 5.85 4.95
N ARG A 128 10.29 5.91 6.07
CA ARG A 128 10.79 5.44 7.36
C ARG A 128 10.48 3.96 7.53
N LEU A 129 11.53 3.15 7.61
CA LEU A 129 11.43 1.75 8.03
C LEU A 129 11.48 1.67 9.56
N ILE A 130 10.76 0.71 10.13
CA ILE A 130 11.07 0.21 11.47
C ILE A 130 12.14 -0.86 11.36
N ASN A 131 13.11 -0.83 12.27
CA ASN A 131 14.21 -1.80 12.37
C ASN A 131 14.24 -2.38 13.79
N GLY A 132 13.10 -2.83 14.28
CA GLY A 132 12.91 -3.33 15.64
C GLY A 132 11.46 -3.61 15.96
N CYS A 133 11.22 -4.32 17.07
CA CYS A 133 9.89 -4.66 17.53
C CYS A 133 9.19 -3.46 18.18
N PRO A 134 8.03 -3.01 17.66
CA PRO A 134 7.29 -1.92 18.29
C PRO A 134 6.70 -2.30 19.66
N GLY A 135 6.44 -3.59 19.90
CA GLY A 135 5.88 -4.07 21.17
C GLY A 135 6.85 -4.07 22.35
N CYS A 136 8.05 -4.65 22.20
CA CYS A 136 9.04 -4.77 23.28
C CYS A 136 10.29 -3.90 23.11
N GLY A 137 10.43 -3.15 22.02
CA GLY A 137 11.57 -2.27 21.77
C GLY A 137 12.87 -2.96 21.34
N SER A 138 12.88 -4.29 21.21
CA SER A 138 14.06 -5.04 20.77
C SER A 138 14.47 -4.64 19.34
N ASP A 139 15.76 -4.48 19.08
CA ASP A 139 16.30 -4.09 17.77
C ASP A 139 16.09 -5.15 16.66
N PHE A 140 16.48 -4.82 15.43
CA PHE A 140 16.40 -5.74 14.29
C PHE A 140 17.22 -7.02 14.49
N ALA A 141 18.42 -6.93 15.06
CA ALA A 141 19.33 -8.08 15.18
C ALA A 141 18.68 -9.22 16.00
N THR A 142 17.90 -8.84 17.02
CA THR A 142 17.18 -9.76 17.89
C THR A 142 15.77 -10.08 17.37
N SER A 143 15.00 -9.06 16.99
CA SER A 143 13.60 -9.23 16.62
C SER A 143 13.37 -9.79 15.22
N ARG A 144 14.34 -9.61 14.31
CA ARG A 144 14.25 -9.83 12.85
C ARG A 144 13.17 -9.02 12.15
N ILE A 145 12.75 -7.90 12.74
CA ILE A 145 11.70 -7.04 12.20
C ILE A 145 12.30 -5.88 11.41
N GLN A 146 12.05 -5.87 10.10
CA GLN A 146 12.30 -4.72 9.23
C GLN A 146 11.15 -4.56 8.23
N ALA A 147 10.37 -3.49 8.34
CA ALA A 147 9.25 -3.21 7.44
C ALA A 147 8.87 -1.73 7.44
N LEU A 148 8.05 -1.31 6.46
CA LEU A 148 7.27 -0.08 6.60
C LEU A 148 6.14 -0.38 7.58
N VAL A 149 6.03 0.42 8.64
CA VAL A 149 5.21 0.00 9.79
C VAL A 149 3.74 0.30 9.60
N LEU A 150 2.91 -0.69 9.93
CA LEU A 150 1.50 -0.51 10.21
C LEU A 150 1.32 -0.65 11.71
N LEU A 151 1.36 0.47 12.43
CA LEU A 151 1.03 0.46 13.85
C LEU A 151 -0.44 0.80 14.02
N PRO A 152 -1.16 0.07 14.89
CA PRO A 152 -2.49 0.50 15.29
C PRO A 152 -2.40 1.89 15.93
N PRO A 153 -3.45 2.72 15.84
CA PRO A 153 -3.53 3.95 16.61
C PRO A 153 -3.49 3.57 18.09
N THR A 154 -2.61 4.21 18.85
CA THR A 154 -2.61 4.18 20.32
C THR A 154 -3.75 5.01 20.88
#